data_AF-Q9RPM9-F1
#
_entry.id   AF-Q9RPM9-F1
#
_cell.length_a   1.000
_cell.length_b   1.000
_cell.length_c   1.000
_cell.angle_alpha   90.00
_cell.angle_beta   90.00
_cell.angle_gamma   90.00
#
_symmetry.space_group_name_H-M   'P 1'
#
loop_
_entity.id
_entity.type
_entity.pdbx_description
1 polymer ?
#
loop_
_entity_poly.entity_id
_entity_poly.type
_entity_poly.pdbx_seq_one_letter_code
_entity_poly.pdbx_strand_id
1 'polypeptide(L)' 'MAKFPKNFLWGGATAANQYEGAYNLMGKGLSVQDVTPKGGVASQARLI' A
#
# COMPACT_ATOMS: atom_id res chain seq x y z
N MET A 1 -34.70 -0.90 4.26
CA MET A 1 -33.34 -1.35 3.86
C MET A 1 -32.85 -0.44 2.75
N ALA A 2 -31.67 0.19 2.91
CA ALA A 2 -31.06 0.96 1.84
C ALA A 2 -30.45 0.01 0.79
N LYS A 3 -30.62 0.32 -0.50
CA LYS A 3 -29.97 -0.39 -1.62
C LYS A 3 -28.89 0.51 -2.21
N PHE A 4 -27.78 -0.09 -2.64
CA PHE A 4 -26.72 0.63 -3.35
C PHE A 4 -27.23 1.21 -4.69
N PRO A 5 -26.67 2.33 -5.18
CA PRO A 5 -27.00 2.87 -6.49
C PRO A 5 -26.80 1.85 -7.62
N LYS A 6 -27.61 1.94 -8.69
CA LYS A 6 -27.57 1.00 -9.83
C LYS A 6 -26.17 0.86 -10.46
N ASN A 7 -25.39 1.94 -10.45
CA ASN A 7 -24.08 2.01 -11.08
C ASN A 7 -22.95 2.08 -10.05
N PHE A 8 -23.16 1.51 -8.86
CA PHE A 8 -22.11 1.45 -7.84
C PHE A 8 -20.96 0.57 -8.34
N LEU A 9 -19.76 1.13 -8.37
CA LEU A 9 -18.56 0.44 -8.85
C LEU A 9 -17.94 -0.36 -7.71
N TRP A 10 -18.34 -1.62 -7.61
CA TRP A 10 -17.66 -2.58 -6.76
C TRP A 10 -16.30 -2.95 -7.35
N GLY A 11 -15.31 -3.13 -6.48
CA GLY A 11 -13.98 -3.56 -6.90
C GLY A 11 -13.03 -3.63 -5.73
N GLY A 12 -11.77 -3.94 -6.05
CA GLY A 12 -10.64 -3.87 -5.15
C GLY A 12 -9.52 -3.05 -5.79
N ALA A 13 -8.58 -2.60 -4.97
CA ALA A 13 -7.41 -1.87 -5.41
C ALA A 13 -6.17 -2.38 -4.69
N THR A 14 -5.03 -2.35 -5.38
CA THR A 14 -3.70 -2.70 -4.86
C THR A 14 -2.72 -1.59 -5.20
N ALA A 15 -1.59 -1.52 -4.48
CA ALA A 15 -0.48 -0.64 -4.82
C ALA A 15 0.76 -1.46 -5.21
N ALA A 16 1.52 -0.96 -6.19
CA ALA A 16 2.70 -1.61 -6.76
C ALA A 16 3.69 -2.15 -5.70
N ASN A 17 4.14 -1.29 -4.78
CA ASN A 17 5.09 -1.66 -3.74
C ASN A 17 4.57 -2.71 -2.73
N GLN A 18 3.26 -2.93 -2.66
CA GLN A 18 2.66 -3.90 -1.75
C GLN A 18 2.54 -5.30 -2.37
N TYR A 19 2.71 -5.42 -3.70
CA TYR A 19 2.45 -6.68 -4.40
C TYR A 19 3.50 -7.08 -5.44
N GLU A 20 4.12 -6.13 -6.16
CA GLU A 20 5.00 -6.45 -7.29
C GLU A 20 6.29 -7.19 -6.88
N GLY A 21 6.89 -6.81 -5.75
CA GLY A 21 8.23 -7.26 -5.39
C GLY A 21 9.29 -6.71 -6.36
N ALA A 22 10.24 -7.56 -6.77
CA ALA A 22 11.25 -7.24 -7.80
C ALA A 22 11.90 -5.85 -7.64
N TYR A 23 12.10 -5.41 -6.39
CA TYR A 23 12.33 -4.00 -6.08
C TYR A 23 13.62 -3.41 -6.69
N ASN A 24 14.57 -4.28 -7.06
CA ASN A 24 15.88 -3.98 -7.63
C ASN A 24 16.14 -4.63 -9.00
N LEU A 25 15.11 -5.18 -9.66
CA LEU A 25 15.27 -5.80 -10.99
C LEU A 25 15.08 -4.79 -12.11
N MET A 26 15.63 -5.11 -13.28
CA MET A 26 15.43 -4.37 -14.55
C MET A 26 15.68 -2.85 -14.46
N GLY A 27 16.60 -2.43 -13.59
CA GLY A 27 16.96 -1.01 -13.44
C GLY A 27 15.95 -0.16 -12.69
N LYS A 28 14.98 -0.76 -11.97
CA LYS A 28 14.09 -0.02 -11.08
C LYS A 28 14.92 0.69 -10.00
N GLY A 29 14.73 2.01 -9.86
CA GLY A 29 15.31 2.81 -8.80
C GLY A 29 14.70 2.52 -7.42
N LEU A 30 15.44 2.86 -6.36
CA LEU A 30 14.92 2.77 -4.99
C LEU A 30 13.80 3.79 -4.76
N SER A 31 12.68 3.31 -4.27
CA SER A 31 11.56 4.12 -3.80
C SER A 31 11.63 4.33 -2.28
N VAL A 32 10.79 5.23 -1.76
CA VAL A 32 10.68 5.46 -0.30
C VAL A 32 10.36 4.16 0.43
N GLN A 33 9.50 3.31 -0.15
CA GLN A 33 9.10 2.05 0.47
C GLN A 33 10.25 1.04 0.56
N ASP A 34 11.21 1.09 -0.36
CA ASP A 34 12.38 0.20 -0.35
C ASP A 34 13.34 0.51 0.82
N VAL A 35 13.23 1.71 1.42
CA VAL A 35 14.02 2.14 2.57
C VAL A 35 13.19 2.26 3.86
N THR A 36 11.95 1.75 3.84
CA THR A 36 11.00 1.88 4.97
C THR A 36 10.49 0.51 5.46
N PRO A 37 11.35 -0.34 6.06
CA PRO A 37 10.98 -1.72 6.42
C PRO A 37 9.96 -1.83 7.55
N LYS A 38 9.75 -0.76 8.32
CA LYS A 38 8.78 -0.70 9.44
C LYS A 38 7.49 0.03 9.08
N GLY A 39 7.27 0.35 7.81
CA GLY A 39 6.18 1.22 7.35
C GLY A 39 6.47 2.71 7.59
N GLY A 40 5.84 3.59 6.80
CA GLY A 40 6.14 5.02 6.76
C GLY A 40 5.51 5.85 7.88
N VAL A 41 5.04 5.20 8.94
CA VAL A 41 4.41 5.87 10.08
C VAL A 41 5.38 5.88 11.25
N ALA A 42 5.51 7.04 11.91
CA ALA A 42 6.27 7.13 13.15
C ALA A 42 5.72 6.10 14.13
N SER A 43 6.60 5.29 14.73
CA SER A 43 6.19 4.37 15.77
C SER A 43 5.66 5.19 16.95
N GLN A 44 4.34 5.17 17.15
CA GLN A 44 3.75 5.56 18.42
C GLN A 44 4.27 4.55 19.45
N ALA A 45 5.31 4.91 20.18
CA ALA A 45 5.67 4.19 21.39
C ALA A 45 4.46 4.29 22.31
N ARG A 46 3.69 3.20 22.44
CA ARG A 46 2.73 3.09 23.54
C ARG A 46 3.57 3.04 24.81
N LEU A 47 3.75 4.20 25.43
CA LEU A 47 4.17 4.30 26.81
C LEU A 47 3.08 3.60 27.62
N ILE A 48 3.41 2.41 28.12
CA ILE A 48 2.69 1.81 29.25
C ILE A 48 2.98 2.63 30.50
#